data_AF-A0A962QFS9-F1
#
_entry.id   AF-A0A962QFS9-F1
#
_cell.length_a   1.000
_cell.length_b   1.000
_cell.length_c   1.000
_cell.angle_alpha   90.00
_cell.angle_beta   90.00
_cell.angle_gamma   90.00
#
_symmetry.space_group_name_H-M   'P 1'
#
loop_
_entity.id
_entity.type
_entity.pdbx_description
1 polymer ?
#
loop_
_entity_poly.entity_id
_entity_poly.type
_entity_poly.pdbx_seq_one_letter_code
_entity_poly.pdbx_strand_id
1 'polypeptide(L)'
;AQGSTDATKPPFYHGALAQLIEQDMQAGQGLLSAADLAAYQVLEREPLQITYRGHTLLTNPGPSFGGRMLSLSLQLLEAAELQACEFGSSRQLAALAAAQETASQCRSGYLDGTLEDRVLSDSIHQVRLFSRGTTHVSVCDAHGNAASMTTSNGEGAGYVVPGTGIMLNNMLGEDDLHPQGFHTSPPGQRVASMMAPSILLDDDEVRLVLGSGGSKRIRTALLQVISNSVDFDMELRQAIAAPRLHWDGEQIQLEPGFPPASQAILAQRWPVNAWPESNMYFGGVHAVSPSAGQAAGDPRRGGFAASAD
;
A
#
# COMPACT_ATOMS: atom_id res chain seq x y z
N ALA A 1 -23.62 -25.89 -5.27
CA ALA A 1 -22.56 -26.55 -6.06
C ALA A 1 -21.76 -27.45 -5.12
N GLN A 2 -21.61 -28.73 -5.44
CA GLN A 2 -20.95 -29.72 -4.58
C GLN A 2 -19.45 -29.38 -4.47
N GLY A 3 -18.98 -29.21 -3.24
CA GLY A 3 -17.60 -28.87 -2.92
C GLY A 3 -16.66 -30.02 -3.25
N SER A 4 -15.79 -29.80 -4.23
CA SER A 4 -14.60 -30.61 -4.45
C SER A 4 -13.62 -30.31 -3.31
N THR A 5 -13.33 -31.30 -2.47
CA THR A 5 -12.17 -31.26 -1.57
C THR A 5 -10.92 -31.40 -2.42
N ASP A 6 -10.36 -30.27 -2.83
CA ASP A 6 -9.11 -30.21 -3.57
C ASP A 6 -7.95 -30.63 -2.64
N ALA A 7 -7.48 -31.86 -2.79
CA ALA A 7 -6.41 -32.45 -1.98
C ALA A 7 -5.03 -31.78 -2.20
N THR A 8 -4.95 -30.77 -3.07
CA THR A 8 -3.74 -29.96 -3.31
C THR A 8 -3.60 -28.77 -2.35
N LYS A 9 -4.67 -28.41 -1.61
CA LYS A 9 -4.64 -27.27 -0.69
C LYS A 9 -3.86 -27.58 0.60
N PRO A 10 -3.08 -26.62 1.13
CA PRO A 10 -2.34 -26.81 2.36
C PRO A 10 -3.23 -27.26 3.53
N PRO A 11 -2.69 -28.03 4.49
CA PRO A 11 -3.42 -28.47 5.70
C PRO A 11 -4.00 -27.34 6.56
N PHE A 12 -3.66 -26.09 6.28
CA PHE A 12 -4.27 -24.93 6.93
C PHE A 12 -5.75 -24.77 6.58
N TYR A 13 -6.13 -25.03 5.33
CA TYR A 13 -7.48 -24.76 4.81
C TYR A 13 -8.45 -25.93 5.00
N HIS A 14 -7.97 -27.07 5.49
CA HIS A 14 -8.75 -28.30 5.66
C HIS A 14 -8.33 -29.05 6.93
N GLY A 15 -9.12 -30.06 7.32
CA GLY A 15 -8.74 -30.97 8.41
C GLY A 15 -8.72 -30.32 9.80
N ALA A 16 -7.84 -30.80 10.67
CA ALA A 16 -7.87 -30.50 12.10
C ALA A 16 -7.69 -29.01 12.42
N LEU A 17 -6.83 -28.29 11.69
CA LEU A 17 -6.62 -26.86 11.96
C LEU A 17 -7.84 -26.02 11.58
N ALA A 18 -8.44 -26.29 10.42
CA ALA A 18 -9.67 -25.61 9.99
C ALA A 18 -10.83 -25.87 10.98
N GLN A 19 -10.94 -27.09 11.51
CA GLN A 19 -11.92 -27.45 12.53
C GLN A 19 -11.67 -26.74 13.87
N LEU A 20 -10.41 -26.60 14.28
CA LEU A 20 -10.05 -25.84 15.50
C LEU A 20 -10.43 -24.37 15.37
N ILE A 21 -10.14 -23.75 14.22
CA ILE A 21 -10.52 -22.35 13.93
C ILE A 21 -12.05 -22.20 13.94
N GLU A 22 -12.79 -23.13 13.34
CA GLU A 22 -14.26 -23.08 13.33
C GLU A 22 -14.86 -23.24 14.73
N GLN A 23 -14.37 -24.17 15.54
CA GLN A 23 -14.84 -24.36 16.92
C GLN A 23 -14.61 -23.11 17.77
N ASP A 24 -13.44 -22.49 17.63
CA ASP A 24 -13.08 -21.24 18.29
C ASP A 24 -14.00 -20.08 17.84
N MET A 25 -14.25 -19.96 16.53
CA MET A 25 -15.19 -18.99 15.97
C MET A 25 -16.61 -19.20 16.50
N GLN A 26 -17.12 -20.42 16.54
CA GLN A 26 -18.45 -20.71 17.07
C GLN A 26 -18.57 -20.34 18.55
N ALA A 27 -17.55 -20.65 19.35
CA ALA A 27 -17.52 -20.28 20.77
C ALA A 27 -17.48 -18.75 20.96
N GLY A 28 -16.79 -18.03 20.08
CA GLY A 28 -16.69 -16.57 20.07
C GLY A 28 -17.79 -15.82 19.31
N GLN A 29 -18.80 -16.51 18.77
CA GLN A 29 -19.84 -15.93 17.89
C GLN A 29 -19.25 -15.25 16.63
N GLY A 30 -18.11 -15.74 16.15
CA GLY A 30 -17.47 -15.33 14.91
C GLY A 30 -18.15 -15.91 13.67
N LEU A 31 -17.75 -15.39 12.51
CA LEU A 31 -18.43 -15.66 11.23
C LEU A 31 -17.70 -16.67 10.33
N LEU A 32 -16.46 -17.04 10.67
CA LEU A 32 -15.61 -17.87 9.82
C LEU A 32 -15.85 -19.37 10.10
N SER A 33 -16.17 -20.13 9.05
CA SER A 33 -16.38 -21.58 9.10
C SER A 33 -15.23 -22.37 8.46
N ALA A 34 -15.20 -23.69 8.71
CA ALA A 34 -14.28 -24.58 8.01
C ALA A 34 -14.60 -24.66 6.50
N ALA A 35 -15.87 -24.46 6.13
CA ALA A 35 -16.27 -24.38 4.73
C ALA A 35 -15.72 -23.13 4.03
N ASP A 36 -15.66 -21.99 4.72
CA ASP A 36 -15.06 -20.76 4.18
C ASP A 36 -13.56 -20.92 3.94
N LEU A 37 -12.85 -21.53 4.89
CA LEU A 37 -11.44 -21.87 4.75
C LEU A 37 -11.23 -22.82 3.56
N ALA A 38 -12.05 -23.86 3.45
CA ALA A 38 -11.97 -24.82 2.36
C ALA A 38 -12.26 -24.21 0.98
N ALA A 39 -13.16 -23.21 0.92
CA ALA A 39 -13.54 -22.51 -0.28
C ALA A 39 -12.51 -21.45 -0.74
N TYR A 40 -11.59 -21.04 0.15
CA TYR A 40 -10.56 -20.04 -0.19
C TYR A 40 -9.71 -20.49 -1.39
N GLN A 41 -9.38 -19.54 -2.26
CA GLN A 41 -8.47 -19.74 -3.39
C GLN A 41 -7.56 -18.53 -3.59
N VAL A 42 -6.34 -18.76 -4.09
CA VAL A 42 -5.50 -17.69 -4.62
C VAL A 42 -6.02 -17.30 -6.00
N LEU A 43 -6.04 -16.00 -6.30
CA LEU A 43 -6.46 -15.50 -7.61
C LEU A 43 -5.25 -14.85 -8.28
N GLU A 44 -4.72 -15.53 -9.28
CA GLU A 44 -3.70 -15.00 -10.18
C GLU A 44 -4.34 -13.97 -11.12
N ARG A 45 -3.64 -12.86 -11.34
CA ARG A 45 -4.10 -11.75 -12.17
C ARG A 45 -2.93 -11.12 -12.89
N GLU A 46 -3.19 -10.69 -14.11
CA GLU A 46 -2.28 -9.83 -14.84
C GLU A 46 -2.09 -8.49 -14.10
N PRO A 47 -0.86 -8.00 -13.95
CA PRO A 47 -0.61 -6.74 -13.29
C PRO A 47 -1.25 -5.56 -14.05
N LEU A 48 -1.64 -4.53 -13.30
CA LEU A 48 -1.93 -3.23 -13.89
C LEU A 48 -0.61 -2.64 -14.40
N GLN A 49 -0.55 -2.36 -15.69
CA GLN A 49 0.61 -1.77 -16.35
C GLN A 49 0.32 -0.30 -16.71
N ILE A 50 1.23 0.59 -16.34
CA ILE A 50 1.23 1.99 -16.79
C ILE A 50 2.64 2.44 -17.16
N THR A 51 2.75 3.58 -17.82
CA THR A 51 4.03 4.23 -18.13
C THR A 51 4.23 5.46 -17.24
N TYR A 52 5.45 5.68 -16.77
CA TYR A 52 5.88 6.89 -16.07
C TYR A 52 7.29 7.26 -16.54
N ARG A 53 7.45 8.44 -17.16
CA ARG A 53 8.74 8.96 -17.66
C ARG A 53 9.51 7.99 -18.56
N GLY A 54 8.80 7.21 -19.38
CA GLY A 54 9.37 6.19 -20.27
C GLY A 54 9.57 4.81 -19.62
N HIS A 55 9.43 4.69 -18.31
CA HIS A 55 9.50 3.40 -17.61
C HIS A 55 8.12 2.75 -17.51
N THR A 56 8.10 1.42 -17.44
CA THR A 56 6.86 0.64 -17.25
C THR A 56 6.69 0.27 -15.78
N LEU A 57 5.62 0.72 -15.14
CA LEU A 57 5.25 0.27 -13.80
C LEU A 57 4.23 -0.87 -13.89
N LEU A 58 4.58 -2.00 -13.29
CA LEU A 58 3.68 -3.11 -12.98
C LEU A 58 3.25 -2.99 -11.52
N THR A 59 1.94 -2.97 -11.27
CA THR A 59 1.38 -2.92 -9.91
C THR A 59 0.11 -3.77 -9.82
N ASN A 60 -0.43 -3.96 -8.63
CA ASN A 60 -1.56 -4.85 -8.45
C ASN A 60 -2.85 -4.30 -9.12
N PRO A 61 -3.62 -5.14 -9.83
CA PRO A 61 -4.84 -4.73 -10.51
C PRO A 61 -6.04 -4.64 -9.54
N GLY A 62 -7.20 -4.28 -10.08
CA GLY A 62 -8.47 -4.43 -9.36
C GLY A 62 -8.69 -5.88 -8.90
N PRO A 63 -9.39 -6.11 -7.77
CA PRO A 63 -10.18 -5.17 -7.01
C PRO A 63 -9.39 -4.33 -5.99
N SER A 64 -8.06 -4.44 -5.92
CA SER A 64 -7.29 -3.55 -5.06
C SER A 64 -7.29 -2.12 -5.59
N PHE A 65 -7.38 -1.16 -4.68
CA PHE A 65 -7.31 0.27 -5.01
C PHE A 65 -5.88 0.79 -5.05
N GLY A 66 -4.94 0.16 -4.33
CA GLY A 66 -3.58 0.66 -4.16
C GLY A 66 -2.88 0.96 -5.49
N GLY A 67 -2.77 -0.03 -6.37
CA GLY A 67 -2.13 0.10 -7.67
C GLY A 67 -2.79 1.13 -8.59
N ARG A 68 -4.13 1.17 -8.66
CA ARG A 68 -4.86 2.18 -9.46
C ARG A 68 -4.62 3.60 -8.97
N MET A 69 -4.60 3.78 -7.65
CA MET A 69 -4.40 5.08 -7.03
C MET A 69 -2.97 5.57 -7.18
N LEU A 70 -1.99 4.67 -7.02
CA LEU A 70 -0.59 4.96 -7.34
C LEU A 70 -0.45 5.37 -8.81
N SER A 71 -1.11 4.64 -9.71
CA SER A 71 -1.08 4.91 -11.14
C SER A 71 -1.63 6.29 -11.49
N LEU A 72 -2.78 6.66 -10.92
CA LEU A 72 -3.36 7.99 -11.10
C LEU A 72 -2.42 9.09 -10.58
N SER A 73 -1.85 8.92 -9.39
CA SER A 73 -0.91 9.90 -8.85
C SER A 73 0.34 10.07 -9.72
N LEU A 74 0.89 8.99 -10.27
CA LEU A 74 2.03 9.07 -11.20
C LEU A 74 1.66 9.79 -12.49
N GLN A 75 0.50 9.52 -13.08
CA GLN A 75 0.02 10.25 -14.26
C GLN A 75 -0.16 11.76 -13.99
N LEU A 76 -0.61 12.13 -12.79
CA LEU A 76 -0.70 13.53 -12.38
C LEU A 76 0.68 14.18 -12.23
N LEU A 77 1.68 13.46 -11.70
CA LEU A 77 3.06 13.95 -11.63
C LEU A 77 3.73 14.03 -13.02
N GLU A 78 3.39 13.12 -13.94
CA GLU A 78 3.88 13.15 -15.33
C GLU A 78 3.58 14.53 -15.95
N ALA A 79 2.36 15.03 -15.77
CA ALA A 79 1.91 16.32 -16.26
C ALA A 79 2.54 17.54 -15.55
N ALA A 80 3.13 17.36 -14.36
CA ALA A 80 3.68 18.46 -13.56
C ALA A 80 5.13 18.86 -13.93
N GLU A 81 5.79 18.11 -14.81
CA GLU A 81 7.18 18.31 -15.28
C GLU A 81 8.19 18.52 -14.13
N LEU A 82 8.26 17.55 -13.22
CA LEU A 82 9.12 17.65 -12.02
C LEU A 82 10.62 17.67 -12.32
N GLN A 83 11.07 17.07 -13.43
CA GLN A 83 12.48 17.03 -13.83
C GLN A 83 13.11 18.42 -14.03
N ALA A 84 12.29 19.46 -14.22
CA ALA A 84 12.74 20.86 -14.34
C ALA A 84 12.87 21.57 -12.97
N CYS A 85 12.58 20.89 -11.86
CA CYS A 85 12.53 21.47 -10.52
C CYS A 85 13.61 20.87 -9.62
N GLU A 86 14.04 21.63 -8.62
CA GLU A 86 14.90 21.09 -7.55
C GLU A 86 14.07 20.27 -6.55
N PHE A 87 14.68 19.24 -5.97
CA PHE A 87 14.09 18.50 -4.86
C PHE A 87 13.85 19.44 -3.65
N GLY A 88 12.70 19.31 -3.02
CA GLY A 88 12.23 20.16 -1.93
C GLY A 88 11.71 21.53 -2.36
N SER A 89 11.67 21.83 -3.67
CA SER A 89 11.08 23.07 -4.17
C SER A 89 9.58 23.16 -3.87
N SER A 90 9.04 24.38 -3.77
CA SER A 90 7.61 24.60 -3.58
C SER A 90 6.76 23.99 -4.71
N ARG A 91 7.30 23.96 -5.94
CA ARG A 91 6.65 23.32 -7.10
C ARG A 91 6.53 21.81 -6.92
N GLN A 92 7.59 21.12 -6.48
CA GLN A 92 7.51 19.70 -6.18
C GLN A 92 6.49 19.42 -5.07
N LEU A 93 6.54 20.17 -3.96
CA LEU A 93 5.63 19.95 -2.83
C LEU A 93 4.16 20.17 -3.23
N ALA A 94 3.88 21.22 -4.00
CA ALA A 94 2.53 21.50 -4.50
C ALA A 94 2.03 20.40 -5.46
N ALA A 95 2.89 19.89 -6.34
CA ALA A 95 2.54 18.80 -7.24
C ALA A 95 2.24 17.50 -6.49
N LEU A 96 3.07 17.15 -5.49
CA LEU A 96 2.84 15.98 -4.63
C LEU A 96 1.54 16.13 -3.83
N ALA A 97 1.29 17.29 -3.21
CA ALA A 97 0.07 17.55 -2.46
C ALA A 97 -1.17 17.42 -3.33
N ALA A 98 -1.19 18.09 -4.49
CA ALA A 98 -2.29 18.03 -5.44
C ALA A 98 -2.53 16.60 -5.97
N ALA A 99 -1.48 15.87 -6.35
CA ALA A 99 -1.60 14.51 -6.86
C ALA A 99 -2.17 13.54 -5.82
N GLN A 100 -1.78 13.68 -4.54
CA GLN A 100 -2.29 12.86 -3.46
C GLN A 100 -3.74 13.21 -3.09
N GLU A 101 -4.07 14.50 -3.04
CA GLU A 101 -5.42 15.01 -2.78
C GLU A 101 -6.40 14.55 -3.88
N THR A 102 -6.08 14.82 -5.14
CA THR A 102 -6.92 14.43 -6.29
C THR A 102 -7.12 12.92 -6.35
N ALA A 103 -6.05 12.13 -6.17
CA ALA A 103 -6.21 10.68 -6.16
C ALA A 103 -7.13 10.24 -5.02
N SER A 104 -6.96 10.79 -3.80
CA SER A 104 -7.83 10.50 -2.65
C SER A 104 -9.30 10.81 -2.93
N GLN A 105 -9.60 11.92 -3.60
CA GLN A 105 -10.96 12.29 -4.00
C GLN A 105 -11.55 11.30 -5.02
N CYS A 106 -10.76 10.88 -6.01
CA CYS A 106 -11.19 9.86 -6.97
C CYS A 106 -11.53 8.52 -6.31
N ARG A 107 -10.79 8.10 -5.26
CA ARG A 107 -11.12 6.90 -4.49
C ARG A 107 -12.52 6.97 -3.89
N SER A 108 -12.86 8.08 -3.23
CA SER A 108 -14.22 8.28 -2.71
C SER A 108 -15.24 8.18 -3.85
N GLY A 109 -14.93 8.78 -5.00
CA GLY A 109 -15.75 8.64 -6.21
C GLY A 109 -15.99 7.21 -6.69
N TYR A 110 -14.97 6.35 -6.62
CA TYR A 110 -15.10 4.92 -6.96
C TYR A 110 -15.87 4.12 -5.90
N LEU A 111 -15.73 4.46 -4.61
CA LEU A 111 -16.35 3.75 -3.49
C LEU A 111 -17.83 4.10 -3.31
N ASP A 112 -18.17 5.36 -3.53
CA ASP A 112 -19.52 5.89 -3.41
C ASP A 112 -20.32 5.72 -4.72
N GLY A 113 -19.75 5.03 -5.72
CA GLY A 113 -20.33 4.86 -7.05
C GLY A 113 -20.26 6.12 -7.91
N THR A 114 -20.07 7.31 -7.34
CA THR A 114 -20.29 8.63 -7.96
C THR A 114 -19.47 9.05 -9.18
N LEU A 115 -18.51 8.24 -9.61
CA LEU A 115 -17.97 8.31 -10.98
C LEU A 115 -18.88 7.63 -12.03
N GLU A 116 -20.05 7.13 -11.61
CA GLU A 116 -21.39 7.30 -12.16
C GLU A 116 -22.38 7.54 -10.98
N ASP A 117 -22.91 8.77 -10.87
CA ASP A 117 -23.97 9.26 -9.94
C ASP A 117 -23.64 9.55 -8.46
N ARG A 118 -23.70 10.86 -8.14
CA ARG A 118 -23.53 11.54 -6.83
C ARG A 118 -24.33 10.92 -5.68
N VAL A 119 -23.67 10.68 -4.54
CA VAL A 119 -24.08 10.99 -3.15
C VAL A 119 -22.82 10.93 -2.26
N LEU A 120 -22.67 11.91 -1.34
CA LEU A 120 -21.60 11.98 -0.33
C LEU A 120 -21.78 10.91 0.77
N SER A 121 -20.67 10.41 1.34
CA SER A 121 -20.66 9.68 2.61
C SER A 121 -19.64 10.26 3.60
N ASP A 122 -20.16 10.65 4.77
CA ASP A 122 -19.49 11.31 5.92
C ASP A 122 -18.53 10.40 6.73
N SER A 123 -18.10 9.26 6.19
CA SER A 123 -17.35 8.24 6.95
C SER A 123 -15.84 8.47 7.06
N ILE A 124 -15.32 9.59 6.55
CA ILE A 124 -13.87 9.85 6.48
C ILE A 124 -13.30 10.35 7.84
N HIS A 125 -14.15 10.79 8.76
CA HIS A 125 -13.71 11.56 9.94
C HIS A 125 -13.21 10.76 11.14
N GLN A 126 -13.20 9.42 11.13
CA GLN A 126 -12.82 8.61 12.32
C GLN A 126 -11.82 7.46 12.07
N VAL A 127 -10.99 7.53 11.02
CA VAL A 127 -9.98 6.50 10.77
C VAL A 127 -8.93 6.46 11.88
N ARG A 128 -8.84 5.35 12.62
CA ARG A 128 -7.72 5.11 13.55
C ARG A 128 -6.41 5.02 12.76
N LEU A 129 -5.50 5.94 13.04
CA LEU A 129 -4.39 6.30 12.14
C LEU A 129 -3.18 5.35 12.19
N PHE A 130 -3.20 4.19 12.86
CA PHE A 130 -1.96 3.42 13.08
C PHE A 130 -2.07 1.89 12.87
N SER A 131 -2.21 1.46 11.61
CA SER A 131 -1.96 0.05 11.27
C SER A 131 -0.49 -0.35 11.46
N ARG A 132 -0.24 -1.12 12.53
CA ARG A 132 0.94 -1.96 12.73
C ARG A 132 0.58 -3.39 12.34
N GLY A 133 0.88 -3.78 11.10
CA GLY A 133 0.72 -5.19 10.69
C GLY A 133 0.80 -5.46 9.19
N THR A 134 0.94 -4.43 8.36
CA THR A 134 1.44 -4.60 6.99
C THR A 134 2.96 -4.59 6.93
N THR A 135 3.54 -5.60 6.29
CA THR A 135 4.98 -5.66 5.95
C THR A 135 5.16 -5.87 4.45
N HIS A 136 6.34 -5.49 3.95
CA HIS A 136 6.70 -5.64 2.54
C HIS A 136 8.07 -6.29 2.39
N VAL A 137 8.21 -7.15 1.39
CA VAL A 137 9.47 -7.77 0.99
C VAL A 137 9.66 -7.60 -0.52
N SER A 138 10.84 -7.13 -0.91
CA SER A 138 11.30 -7.05 -2.30
C SER A 138 12.52 -7.96 -2.48
N VAL A 139 12.50 -8.79 -3.51
CA VAL A 139 13.58 -9.74 -3.82
C VAL A 139 13.89 -9.71 -5.31
N CYS A 140 15.17 -9.81 -5.65
CA CYS A 140 15.64 -10.12 -7.00
C CYS A 140 16.71 -11.21 -6.91
N ASP A 141 16.88 -11.99 -7.97
CA ASP A 141 17.99 -12.96 -8.09
C ASP A 141 18.81 -12.79 -9.37
N ALA A 142 19.91 -13.53 -9.46
CA ALA A 142 20.84 -13.50 -10.59
C ALA A 142 20.26 -14.09 -11.90
N HIS A 143 19.09 -14.74 -11.84
CA HIS A 143 18.39 -15.27 -13.02
C HIS A 143 17.38 -14.28 -13.60
N GLY A 144 17.28 -13.08 -13.03
CA GLY A 144 16.31 -12.06 -13.44
C GLY A 144 14.94 -12.24 -12.82
N ASN A 145 14.76 -13.17 -11.85
CA ASN A 145 13.49 -13.26 -11.14
C ASN A 145 13.35 -12.08 -10.19
N ALA A 146 12.14 -11.53 -10.10
CA ALA A 146 11.79 -10.43 -9.23
C ALA A 146 10.47 -10.70 -8.49
N ALA A 147 10.41 -10.38 -7.21
CA ALA A 147 9.21 -10.54 -6.39
C ALA A 147 8.97 -9.31 -5.51
N SER A 148 7.80 -8.69 -5.67
CA SER A 148 7.29 -7.62 -4.80
C SER A 148 6.10 -8.16 -4.01
N MET A 149 6.25 -8.35 -2.69
CA MET A 149 5.22 -8.97 -1.85
C MET A 149 4.85 -8.06 -0.68
N THR A 150 3.60 -7.59 -0.65
CA THR A 150 3.02 -6.90 0.51
C THR A 150 2.02 -7.82 1.19
N THR A 151 2.17 -8.05 2.49
CA THR A 151 1.25 -8.86 3.29
C THR A 151 0.80 -8.09 4.53
N SER A 152 -0.42 -8.35 5.00
CA SER A 152 -1.01 -7.62 6.12
C SER A 152 -1.88 -8.52 6.98
N ASN A 153 -1.74 -8.36 8.30
CA ASN A 153 -2.69 -8.88 9.28
C ASN A 153 -3.69 -7.81 9.78
N GLY A 154 -3.69 -6.62 9.16
CA GLY A 154 -4.35 -5.42 9.69
C GLY A 154 -3.59 -4.88 10.90
N GLU A 155 -4.28 -4.50 11.97
CA GLU A 155 -3.72 -4.37 13.33
C GLU A 155 -3.60 -5.72 14.05
N GLY A 156 -4.16 -6.78 13.46
CA GLY A 156 -4.35 -8.09 14.08
C GLY A 156 -5.56 -8.09 15.01
N ALA A 157 -6.25 -9.22 15.14
CA ALA A 157 -7.39 -9.34 16.04
C ALA A 157 -7.01 -9.27 17.53
N GLY A 158 -5.71 -9.19 17.85
CA GLY A 158 -5.20 -9.30 19.22
C GLY A 158 -5.44 -10.68 19.85
N TYR A 159 -5.88 -11.65 19.05
CA TYR A 159 -6.35 -12.95 19.47
C TYR A 159 -5.63 -14.06 18.73
N VAL A 160 -5.12 -15.04 19.48
CA VAL A 160 -4.44 -16.22 18.96
C VAL A 160 -5.34 -17.42 19.17
N VAL A 161 -5.65 -18.14 18.09
CA VAL A 161 -6.51 -19.34 18.16
C VAL A 161 -5.83 -20.36 19.09
N PRO A 162 -6.50 -20.81 20.17
CA PRO A 162 -5.89 -21.64 21.21
C PRO A 162 -5.20 -22.90 20.64
N GLY A 163 -3.96 -23.15 21.08
CA GLY A 163 -3.19 -24.33 20.66
C GLY A 163 -2.59 -24.28 19.25
N THR A 164 -2.78 -23.19 18.50
CA THR A 164 -2.32 -23.11 17.10
C THR A 164 -1.14 -22.16 16.89
N GLY A 165 -0.96 -21.17 17.78
CA GLY A 165 0.01 -20.08 17.58
C GLY A 165 -0.38 -19.10 16.45
N ILE A 166 -1.57 -19.23 15.86
CA ILE A 166 -2.03 -18.40 14.74
C ILE A 166 -2.86 -17.23 15.28
N MET A 167 -2.36 -16.01 15.07
CA MET A 167 -3.13 -14.79 15.26
C MET A 167 -3.98 -14.51 14.03
N LEU A 168 -5.29 -14.33 14.21
CA LEU A 168 -6.17 -13.96 13.10
C LEU A 168 -6.03 -12.47 12.75
N ASN A 169 -6.27 -12.14 11.48
CA ASN A 169 -6.34 -10.75 11.05
C ASN A 169 -7.64 -10.09 11.51
N ASN A 170 -7.68 -8.77 11.50
CA ASN A 170 -8.87 -7.96 11.80
C ASN A 170 -9.39 -7.20 10.57
N MET A 171 -9.12 -7.67 9.33
CA MET A 171 -9.40 -6.91 8.10
C MET A 171 -10.89 -6.58 7.89
N LEU A 172 -11.81 -7.31 8.54
CA LEU A 172 -13.24 -7.00 8.54
C LEU A 172 -13.64 -5.86 9.51
N GLY A 173 -12.77 -5.51 10.45
CA GLY A 173 -12.95 -4.42 11.41
C GLY A 173 -12.13 -3.16 11.11
N GLU A 174 -11.40 -3.13 9.99
CA GLU A 174 -10.65 -1.95 9.53
C GLU A 174 -11.61 -1.03 8.75
N ASP A 175 -11.98 0.11 9.33
CA ASP A 175 -12.97 1.03 8.78
C ASP A 175 -12.58 1.56 7.39
N ASP A 176 -11.29 1.81 7.16
CA ASP A 176 -10.76 2.26 5.88
C ASP A 176 -10.96 1.26 4.73
N LEU A 177 -11.26 0.00 5.05
CA LEU A 177 -11.58 -1.06 4.09
C LEU A 177 -13.10 -1.25 3.89
N HIS A 178 -13.93 -0.71 4.80
CA HIS A 178 -15.39 -0.85 4.80
C HIS A 178 -16.08 0.52 4.85
N PRO A 179 -15.93 1.35 3.80
CA PRO A 179 -16.45 2.72 3.79
C PRO A 179 -17.98 2.81 3.84
N GLN A 180 -18.68 1.73 3.49
CA GLN A 180 -20.14 1.63 3.57
C GLN A 180 -20.63 1.08 4.93
N GLY A 181 -19.70 0.86 5.87
CA GLY A 181 -19.96 0.30 7.19
C GLY A 181 -19.63 -1.20 7.30
N PHE A 182 -19.38 -1.65 8.52
CA PHE A 182 -19.04 -3.05 8.81
C PHE A 182 -20.19 -4.01 8.45
N HIS A 183 -19.82 -5.20 7.97
CA HIS A 183 -20.76 -6.30 7.65
C HIS A 183 -21.83 -5.97 6.59
N THR A 184 -21.64 -4.90 5.81
CA THR A 184 -22.54 -4.55 4.70
C THR A 184 -22.20 -5.29 3.40
N SER A 185 -20.96 -5.76 3.26
CA SER A 185 -20.52 -6.53 2.10
C SER A 185 -21.16 -7.93 2.09
N PRO A 186 -21.63 -8.42 0.93
CA PRO A 186 -22.06 -9.80 0.75
C PRO A 186 -21.04 -10.84 1.25
N PRO A 187 -21.49 -11.94 1.89
CA PRO A 187 -20.61 -13.03 2.29
C PRO A 187 -19.79 -13.57 1.12
N GLY A 188 -18.51 -13.87 1.37
CA GLY A 188 -17.57 -14.37 0.36
C GLY A 188 -16.97 -13.29 -0.55
N GLN A 189 -17.43 -12.03 -0.47
CA GLN A 189 -16.80 -10.93 -1.18
C GLN A 189 -15.41 -10.62 -0.60
N ARG A 190 -14.42 -10.46 -1.48
CA ARG A 190 -13.05 -10.11 -1.08
C ARG A 190 -12.95 -8.63 -0.74
N VAL A 191 -12.28 -8.32 0.36
CA VAL A 191 -11.98 -6.95 0.78
C VAL A 191 -10.94 -6.33 -0.16
N ALA A 192 -11.25 -5.16 -0.69
CA ALA A 192 -10.32 -4.39 -1.51
C ALA A 192 -9.29 -3.69 -0.61
N SER A 193 -8.00 -3.89 -0.91
CA SER A 193 -6.89 -3.33 -0.12
C SER A 193 -6.27 -2.09 -0.75
N MET A 194 -5.51 -1.33 0.06
CA MET A 194 -4.64 -0.22 -0.33
C MET A 194 -3.19 -0.63 -0.59
N MET A 195 -2.85 -1.91 -0.44
CA MET A 195 -1.52 -2.44 -0.80
C MET A 195 -1.23 -2.20 -2.29
N ALA A 196 0.03 -1.91 -2.61
CA ALA A 196 0.49 -1.66 -3.97
C ALA A 196 1.90 -2.22 -4.20
N PRO A 197 2.13 -3.53 -4.02
CA PRO A 197 3.41 -4.12 -4.43
C PRO A 197 3.64 -3.80 -5.91
N SER A 198 4.80 -3.24 -6.23
CA SER A 198 5.10 -2.71 -7.55
C SER A 198 6.48 -3.11 -8.05
N ILE A 199 6.63 -3.18 -9.37
CA ILE A 199 7.87 -3.40 -10.09
C ILE A 199 7.93 -2.34 -11.19
N LEU A 200 9.04 -1.59 -11.25
CA LEU A 200 9.35 -0.66 -12.32
C LEU A 200 10.36 -1.32 -13.26
N LEU A 201 10.06 -1.28 -14.55
CA LEU A 201 10.88 -1.81 -15.63
C LEU A 201 11.46 -0.67 -16.46
N ASP A 202 12.69 -0.87 -16.91
CA ASP A 202 13.30 -0.09 -17.98
C ASP A 202 13.32 -0.98 -19.22
N ASP A 203 12.49 -0.66 -20.22
CA ASP A 203 12.08 -1.60 -21.26
C ASP A 203 11.57 -2.92 -20.63
N ASP A 204 12.29 -4.03 -20.83
CA ASP A 204 11.96 -5.36 -20.31
C ASP A 204 12.84 -5.76 -19.10
N GLU A 205 13.71 -4.88 -18.62
CA GLU A 205 14.65 -5.14 -17.52
C GLU A 205 14.13 -4.59 -16.19
N VAL A 206 14.34 -5.32 -15.10
CA VAL A 206 13.90 -4.91 -13.77
C VAL A 206 14.76 -3.75 -13.25
N ARG A 207 14.18 -2.55 -13.17
CA ARG A 207 14.85 -1.36 -12.63
C ARG A 207 14.70 -1.27 -11.12
N LEU A 208 13.48 -1.47 -10.62
CA LEU A 208 13.16 -1.30 -9.20
C LEU A 208 12.01 -2.21 -8.77
N VAL A 209 12.22 -3.01 -7.73
CA VAL A 209 11.19 -3.78 -7.04
C VAL A 209 10.94 -3.10 -5.72
N LEU A 210 9.68 -2.73 -5.44
CA LEU A 210 9.38 -1.98 -4.21
C LEU A 210 7.95 -2.19 -3.71
N GLY A 211 7.79 -1.86 -2.44
CA GLY A 211 6.49 -1.77 -1.78
C GLY A 211 6.66 -1.27 -0.36
N SER A 212 5.55 -1.11 0.36
CA SER A 212 5.56 -0.48 1.68
C SER A 212 4.49 -1.08 2.58
N GLY A 213 4.75 -1.08 3.88
CA GLY A 213 3.70 -1.11 4.91
C GLY A 213 3.12 0.29 5.16
N GLY A 214 1.93 0.39 5.77
CA GLY A 214 1.39 1.67 6.27
C GLY A 214 -0.01 2.07 5.81
N SER A 215 -0.91 1.12 5.54
CA SER A 215 -2.33 1.38 5.19
C SER A 215 -2.43 2.47 4.09
N LYS A 216 -3.16 3.56 4.30
CA LYS A 216 -3.36 4.65 3.33
C LYS A 216 -2.08 5.40 2.95
N ARG A 217 -0.93 5.16 3.60
CA ARG A 217 0.35 5.81 3.28
C ARG A 217 1.22 5.02 2.32
N ILE A 218 0.86 3.76 2.02
CA ILE A 218 1.60 2.90 1.08
C ILE A 218 1.77 3.62 -0.26
N ARG A 219 0.67 3.99 -0.92
CA ARG A 219 0.70 4.64 -2.24
C ARG A 219 1.46 5.96 -2.26
N THR A 220 1.35 6.77 -1.21
CA THR A 220 2.01 8.09 -1.16
C THR A 220 3.51 7.95 -0.90
N ALA A 221 3.93 6.94 -0.14
CA ALA A 221 5.34 6.62 0.06
C ALA A 221 5.96 6.07 -1.24
N LEU A 222 5.26 5.15 -1.94
CA LEU A 222 5.74 4.61 -3.22
C LEU A 222 5.82 5.67 -4.31
N LEU A 223 4.80 6.53 -4.42
CA LEU A 223 4.81 7.67 -5.34
C LEU A 223 6.07 8.51 -5.19
N GLN A 224 6.41 8.87 -3.95
CA GLN A 224 7.57 9.70 -3.66
C GLN A 224 8.89 8.97 -3.92
N VAL A 225 9.02 7.69 -3.55
CA VAL A 225 10.26 6.93 -3.85
C VAL A 225 10.46 6.74 -5.35
N ILE A 226 9.40 6.45 -6.10
CA ILE A 226 9.45 6.35 -7.56
C ILE A 226 9.85 7.70 -8.16
N SER A 227 9.19 8.80 -7.76
CA SER A 227 9.52 10.14 -8.25
C SER A 227 10.94 10.56 -7.87
N ASN A 228 11.41 10.29 -6.65
CA ASN A 228 12.78 10.56 -6.23
C ASN A 228 13.81 9.84 -7.09
N SER A 229 13.56 8.57 -7.41
CA SER A 229 14.47 7.77 -8.25
C SER A 229 14.41 8.18 -9.73
N VAL A 230 13.24 8.54 -10.26
CA VAL A 230 13.02 8.76 -11.69
C VAL A 230 13.13 10.23 -12.10
N ASP A 231 12.53 11.16 -11.34
CA ASP A 231 12.54 12.59 -11.66
C ASP A 231 13.78 13.32 -11.14
N PHE A 232 14.39 12.81 -10.07
CA PHE A 232 15.53 13.46 -9.39
C PHE A 232 16.82 12.61 -9.39
N ASP A 233 16.81 11.46 -10.06
CA ASP A 233 17.96 10.55 -10.20
C ASP A 233 18.62 10.20 -8.86
N MET A 234 17.83 10.07 -7.80
CA MET A 234 18.34 9.74 -6.48
C MET A 234 18.75 8.27 -6.40
N GLU A 235 19.90 8.01 -5.76
CA GLU A 235 20.31 6.67 -5.35
C GLU A 235 19.25 6.05 -4.43
N LEU A 236 19.10 4.71 -4.47
CA LEU A 236 17.99 4.02 -3.83
C LEU A 236 17.84 4.32 -2.33
N ARG A 237 18.93 4.29 -1.55
CA ARG A 237 18.85 4.59 -0.11
C ARG A 237 18.48 6.05 0.11
N GLN A 238 19.00 6.97 -0.70
CA GLN A 238 18.64 8.39 -0.64
C GLN A 238 17.15 8.60 -0.98
N ALA A 239 16.65 7.98 -2.05
CA ALA A 239 15.25 8.08 -2.46
C ALA A 239 14.28 7.61 -1.38
N ILE A 240 14.64 6.53 -0.65
CA ILE A 240 13.86 6.00 0.48
C ILE A 240 13.98 6.88 1.73
N ALA A 241 15.18 7.36 2.05
CA ALA A 241 15.43 8.15 3.26
C ALA A 241 14.86 9.58 3.16
N ALA A 242 14.70 10.11 1.95
CA ALA A 242 14.21 11.45 1.69
C ALA A 242 12.94 11.81 2.49
N PRO A 243 12.79 13.08 2.93
CA PRO A 243 11.60 13.55 3.63
C PRO A 243 10.33 13.30 2.83
N ARG A 244 9.22 12.97 3.51
CA ARG A 244 7.93 12.70 2.87
C ARG A 244 6.83 13.67 3.28
N LEU A 245 5.90 13.84 2.35
CA LEU A 245 4.63 14.51 2.52
C LEU A 245 3.49 13.48 2.37
N HIS A 246 2.43 13.62 3.17
CA HIS A 246 1.22 12.82 3.06
C HIS A 246 -0.05 13.65 3.22
N TRP A 247 -0.96 13.62 2.24
CA TRP A 247 -2.33 14.11 2.38
C TRP A 247 -3.17 13.09 3.17
N ASP A 248 -3.64 13.47 4.35
CA ASP A 248 -4.37 12.56 5.24
C ASP A 248 -5.90 12.54 5.01
N GLY A 249 -6.42 13.47 4.20
CA GLY A 249 -7.84 13.70 3.97
C GLY A 249 -8.31 15.11 4.35
N GLU A 250 -7.57 15.78 5.24
CA GLU A 250 -7.91 17.11 5.77
C GLU A 250 -6.74 18.08 5.66
N GLN A 251 -5.52 17.60 5.95
CA GLN A 251 -4.32 18.39 5.95
C GLN A 251 -3.10 17.62 5.45
N ILE A 252 -2.06 18.36 5.12
CA ILE A 252 -0.77 17.82 4.77
C ILE A 252 0.02 17.49 6.03
N GLN A 253 0.38 16.22 6.18
CA GLN A 253 1.38 15.75 7.13
C GLN A 253 2.75 15.87 6.47
N LEU A 254 3.70 16.54 7.13
CA LEU A 254 5.01 16.86 6.54
C LEU A 254 6.16 16.44 7.46
N GLU A 255 7.08 15.61 6.96
CA GLU A 255 8.34 15.29 7.66
C GLU A 255 9.32 16.47 7.65
N PRO A 256 10.26 16.52 8.62
CA PRO A 256 11.34 17.51 8.58
C PRO A 256 12.30 17.25 7.40
N GLY A 257 12.96 18.31 6.94
CA GLY A 257 14.00 18.25 5.90
C GLY A 257 13.67 19.01 4.61
N PHE A 258 12.46 19.53 4.47
CA PHE A 258 12.11 20.44 3.37
C PHE A 258 12.54 21.90 3.66
N PRO A 259 12.89 22.71 2.65
CA PRO A 259 13.23 24.12 2.82
C PRO A 259 12.09 24.93 3.46
N PRO A 260 12.33 25.76 4.49
CA PRO A 260 11.27 26.53 5.16
C PRO A 260 10.44 27.43 4.22
N ALA A 261 11.08 28.01 3.18
CA ALA A 261 10.39 28.82 2.19
C ALA A 261 9.38 27.99 1.37
N SER A 262 9.74 26.77 0.98
CA SER A 262 8.84 25.84 0.29
C SER A 262 7.66 25.43 1.17
N GLN A 263 7.91 25.18 2.46
CA GLN A 263 6.85 24.86 3.43
C GLN A 263 5.87 26.03 3.61
N ALA A 264 6.37 27.26 3.69
CA ALA A 264 5.54 28.45 3.81
C ALA A 264 4.65 28.66 2.58
N ILE A 265 5.14 28.37 1.37
CA ILE A 265 4.34 28.43 0.14
C ILE A 265 3.29 27.32 0.12
N LEU A 266 3.65 26.09 0.50
CA LEU A 266 2.71 24.97 0.59
C LEU A 266 1.55 25.29 1.55
N ALA A 267 1.87 25.90 2.70
CA ALA A 267 0.91 26.28 3.73
C ALA A 267 -0.07 27.40 3.31
N GLN A 268 0.17 28.10 2.19
CA GLN A 268 -0.78 29.08 1.65
C GLN A 268 -2.01 28.41 1.03
N ARG A 269 -1.90 27.14 0.62
CA ARG A 269 -2.97 26.42 -0.08
C ARG A 269 -3.52 25.22 0.71
N TRP A 270 -2.67 24.50 1.43
CA TRP A 270 -3.10 23.37 2.25
C TRP A 270 -2.79 23.64 3.73
N PRO A 271 -3.67 23.27 4.67
CA PRO A 271 -3.27 23.18 6.07
C PRO A 271 -2.11 22.20 6.21
N VAL A 272 -1.09 22.55 7.01
CA VAL A 272 0.12 21.74 7.18
C VAL A 272 0.35 21.44 8.65
N ASN A 273 0.49 20.16 8.97
CA ASN A 273 1.04 19.69 10.23
C ASN A 273 2.49 19.24 10.00
N ALA A 274 3.44 20.02 10.52
CA ALA A 274 4.87 19.73 10.44
C ALA A 274 5.30 18.83 11.62
N TRP A 275 5.90 17.69 11.30
CA TRP A 275 6.36 16.72 12.30
C TRP A 275 7.77 17.09 12.78
N PRO A 276 8.09 16.85 14.07
CA PRO A 276 9.41 17.18 14.62
C PRO A 276 10.50 16.20 14.16
N GLU A 277 10.13 14.99 13.76
CA GLU A 277 11.03 13.92 13.39
C GLU A 277 10.43 13.05 12.27
N SER A 278 11.30 12.28 11.60
CA SER A 278 10.85 11.25 10.67
C SER A 278 10.14 10.13 11.42
N ASN A 279 9.04 9.60 10.86
CA ASN A 279 8.16 8.70 11.59
C ASN A 279 7.60 7.56 10.73
N MET A 280 7.34 6.40 11.34
CA MET A 280 6.71 5.24 10.70
C MET A 280 5.33 5.52 10.08
N TYR A 281 4.70 6.62 10.50
CA TYR A 281 3.50 7.18 9.89
C TYR A 281 3.66 7.30 8.37
N PHE A 282 4.79 7.80 7.88
CA PHE A 282 5.03 8.10 6.45
C PHE A 282 5.34 6.87 5.58
N GLY A 283 4.92 5.68 6.01
CA GLY A 283 5.22 4.42 5.35
C GLY A 283 6.62 3.89 5.67
N GLY A 284 6.97 2.77 5.05
CA GLY A 284 8.27 2.12 5.16
C GLY A 284 8.56 1.36 3.88
N VAL A 285 9.22 2.01 2.93
CA VAL A 285 9.49 1.43 1.61
C VAL A 285 10.70 0.49 1.68
N HIS A 286 10.49 -0.77 1.33
CA HIS A 286 11.59 -1.72 1.13
C HIS A 286 11.71 -1.98 -0.36
N ALA A 287 12.94 -1.95 -0.88
CA ALA A 287 13.17 -2.02 -2.31
C ALA A 287 14.52 -2.64 -2.69
N VAL A 288 14.57 -3.17 -3.92
CA VAL A 288 15.76 -3.69 -4.59
C VAL A 288 15.83 -3.11 -6.00
N SER A 289 16.99 -2.59 -6.39
CA SER A 289 17.31 -2.17 -7.75
C SER A 289 18.44 -3.06 -8.28
N PRO A 290 18.12 -4.14 -9.02
CA PRO A 290 19.13 -5.11 -9.42
C PRO A 290 20.11 -4.54 -10.45
N SER A 291 19.64 -3.71 -11.39
CA SER A 291 20.50 -3.04 -12.38
C SER A 291 21.54 -2.11 -11.73
N ALA A 292 21.22 -1.51 -10.59
CA ALA A 292 22.14 -0.69 -9.80
C ALA A 292 22.92 -1.48 -8.74
N GLY A 293 22.63 -2.78 -8.54
CA GLY A 293 23.21 -3.58 -7.46
C GLY A 293 22.84 -3.08 -6.06
N GLN A 294 21.68 -2.46 -5.89
CA GLN A 294 21.27 -1.79 -4.65
C GLN A 294 20.09 -2.49 -3.99
N ALA A 295 20.10 -2.54 -2.67
CA ALA A 295 18.96 -2.95 -1.86
C ALA A 295 18.90 -2.08 -0.59
N ALA A 296 17.69 -1.71 -0.20
CA ALA A 296 17.48 -0.81 0.93
C ALA A 296 16.16 -1.09 1.63
N GLY A 297 16.21 -1.12 2.97
CA GLY A 297 15.02 -1.14 3.82
C GLY A 297 14.85 0.20 4.53
N ASP A 298 13.61 0.69 4.60
CA ASP A 298 13.32 1.96 5.25
C ASP A 298 13.56 1.93 6.77
N PRO A 299 14.43 2.81 7.32
CA PRO A 299 14.67 2.88 8.76
C PRO A 299 13.43 3.28 9.56
N ARG A 300 12.45 3.98 8.97
CA ARG A 300 11.18 4.35 9.62
C ARG A 300 10.41 3.13 10.15
N ARG A 301 10.67 1.94 9.61
CA ARG A 301 10.05 0.67 10.04
C ARG A 301 11.08 -0.39 10.44
N GLY A 302 12.31 0.01 10.73
CA GLY A 302 13.39 -0.93 11.08
C GLY A 302 13.76 -1.86 9.92
N GLY A 303 13.60 -1.39 8.67
CA GLY A 303 13.92 -2.16 7.48
C GLY A 303 15.39 -2.54 7.39
N PHE A 304 15.65 -3.67 6.75
CA PHE A 304 16.99 -4.18 6.50
C PHE A 304 17.11 -4.63 5.04
N ALA A 305 18.33 -4.67 4.53
CA ALA A 305 18.64 -5.18 3.21
C ALA A 305 19.88 -6.07 3.28
N ALA A 306 19.84 -7.19 2.56
CA ALA A 306 20.94 -8.14 2.43
C ALA A 306 21.13 -8.50 0.96
N SER A 307 22.37 -8.78 0.59
CA SER A 307 22.74 -9.39 -0.68
C SER A 307 23.50 -10.69 -0.38
N ALA A 308 23.35 -11.68 -1.26
CA ALA A 308 24.13 -12.91 -1.25
C ALA A 308 24.76 -13.07 -2.62
N ASP A 309 26.02 -13.51 -2.63
CA ASP A 309 26.79 -13.82 -3.83
C ASP A 309 26.46 -15.23 -4.36
#